data_AF-A0A0L0NEP0-F1
#
_entry.id   AF-A0A0L0NEP0-F1
#
_cell.length_a   1.000
_cell.length_b   1.000
_cell.length_c   1.000
_cell.angle_alpha   90.00
_cell.angle_beta   90.00
_cell.angle_gamma   90.00
#
_symmetry.space_group_name_H-M   'P 1'
#
loop_
_entity.id
_entity.type
_entity.pdbx_description
1 polymer ?
#
loop_
_entity_poly.entity_id
_entity_poly.type
_entity_poly.pdbx_seq_one_letter_code
_entity_poly.pdbx_strand_id
1 'polypeptide(L)'
;MVREQQKADREFEDTCFYEELPLPVVGTVVSKDSATLEGYNAISIHANHRSMVKFGSPDDNGFKRLLGELSRWESQSRDAPTGQSTRSVETQIERPANHFNHSGSGDQFNSTGGTQNISKGSGSQFTGTTFTGSVQFS
;
A
#
# COMPACT_ATOMS: atom_id res chain seq x y z
N MET A 1 -2.25 -3.55 2.74
CA MET A 1 -1.10 -4.48 2.49
C MET A 1 -1.48 -5.51 1.41
N VAL A 2 -0.52 -6.19 0.74
CA VAL A 2 -0.81 -7.21 -0.32
C VAL A 2 -1.90 -8.21 0.08
N ARG A 3 -1.84 -8.71 1.33
CA ARG A 3 -2.84 -9.62 1.92
C ARG A 3 -4.27 -9.06 1.98
N GLU A 4 -4.42 -7.74 2.00
CA GLU A 4 -5.70 -7.05 2.05
C GLU A 4 -6.33 -6.93 0.66
N GLN A 5 -5.49 -6.79 -0.38
CA GLN A 5 -5.98 -6.75 -1.76
C GLN A 5 -6.45 -8.14 -2.23
N GLN A 6 -5.71 -9.19 -1.86
CA GLN A 6 -6.13 -10.59 -2.09
C GLN A 6 -7.48 -10.91 -1.43
N LYS A 7 -7.76 -10.36 -0.23
CA LYS A 7 -9.04 -10.54 0.47
C LYS A 7 -10.19 -9.76 -0.15
N ALA A 8 -9.90 -8.69 -0.88
CA ALA A 8 -10.90 -7.85 -1.52
C ALA A 8 -11.35 -8.39 -2.89
N ASP A 9 -10.92 -9.61 -3.26
CA ASP A 9 -11.15 -10.24 -4.58
C ASP A 9 -10.78 -9.31 -5.75
N ARG A 10 -9.76 -8.47 -5.51
CA ARG A 10 -9.16 -7.65 -6.55
C ARG A 10 -7.95 -8.40 -7.05
N GLU A 11 -7.93 -8.67 -8.36
CA GLU A 11 -6.77 -9.25 -9.02
C GLU A 11 -5.58 -8.30 -8.84
N PHE A 12 -4.70 -8.63 -7.91
CA PHE A 12 -3.48 -7.89 -7.62
C PHE A 12 -2.32 -8.60 -8.32
N GLU A 13 -1.76 -7.94 -9.31
CA GLU A 13 -0.59 -8.42 -10.03
C GLU A 13 0.69 -7.80 -9.45
N ASP A 14 1.72 -8.62 -9.26
CA ASP A 14 3.02 -8.20 -8.75
C ASP A 14 4.14 -8.94 -9.50
N THR A 15 5.27 -8.27 -9.63
CA THR A 15 6.50 -8.85 -10.19
C THR A 15 7.67 -8.52 -9.29
N CYS A 16 8.29 -9.57 -8.76
CA CYS A 16 9.43 -9.49 -7.86
C CYS A 16 10.75 -9.48 -8.63
N PHE A 17 11.74 -8.74 -8.13
CA PHE A 17 13.11 -8.72 -8.68
C PHE A 17 14.13 -9.09 -7.60
N TYR A 18 15.14 -9.88 -7.95
CA TYR A 18 16.20 -10.27 -7.01
C TYR A 18 17.61 -10.18 -7.62
N GLU A 19 18.60 -9.99 -6.75
CA GLU A 19 20.01 -9.90 -7.11
C GLU A 19 20.60 -11.28 -7.46
N GLU A 20 21.47 -11.35 -8.47
CA GLU A 20 22.26 -12.55 -8.76
C GLU A 20 23.69 -12.47 -8.22
N LEU A 21 24.22 -11.25 -8.03
CA LEU A 21 25.60 -11.05 -7.60
C LEU A 21 25.67 -10.64 -6.14
N PRO A 22 26.49 -11.28 -5.30
CA PRO A 22 26.67 -10.84 -3.92
C PRO A 22 27.45 -9.52 -3.86
N LEU A 23 27.32 -8.80 -2.74
CA LEU A 23 28.26 -7.75 -2.38
C LEU A 23 29.59 -8.36 -1.90
N PRO A 24 30.74 -7.73 -2.20
CA PRO A 24 32.00 -8.11 -1.57
C PRO A 24 31.89 -8.05 -0.04
N VAL A 25 32.42 -9.06 0.65
CA VAL A 25 32.43 -9.21 2.13
C VAL A 25 31.05 -9.49 2.75
N VAL A 26 29.99 -8.79 2.34
CA VAL A 26 28.63 -8.93 2.92
C VAL A 26 27.88 -10.14 2.36
N GLY A 27 28.19 -10.57 1.14
CA GLY A 27 27.47 -11.64 0.47
C GLY A 27 26.15 -11.16 -0.14
N THR A 28 25.20 -12.08 -0.32
CA THR A 28 23.83 -11.77 -0.74
C THR A 28 23.11 -11.02 0.38
N VAL A 29 22.63 -9.83 0.08
CA VAL A 29 21.91 -8.97 1.03
C VAL A 29 20.48 -9.47 1.20
N VAL A 30 19.84 -9.84 0.10
CA VAL A 30 18.46 -10.35 0.11
C VAL A 30 18.41 -11.64 -0.70
N SER A 31 18.09 -12.74 -0.03
CA SER A 31 17.92 -14.04 -0.70
C SER A 31 16.74 -13.99 -1.69
N LYS A 32 16.80 -14.82 -2.73
CA LYS A 32 15.70 -14.96 -3.69
C LYS A 32 14.36 -15.25 -2.99
N ASP A 33 14.35 -16.18 -2.05
CA ASP A 33 13.13 -16.60 -1.35
C ASP A 33 12.53 -15.46 -0.53
N SER A 34 13.37 -14.61 0.07
CA SER A 34 12.89 -13.41 0.79
C SER A 34 12.47 -12.26 -0.12
N ALA A 35 13.01 -12.19 -1.34
CA ALA A 35 12.71 -11.14 -2.32
C ALA A 35 11.51 -11.46 -3.21
N THR A 36 10.96 -12.67 -3.10
CA THR A 36 9.91 -13.17 -4.00
C THR A 36 8.67 -13.58 -3.22
N LEU A 37 7.51 -13.47 -3.86
CA LEU A 37 6.24 -13.95 -3.36
C LEU A 37 5.84 -15.19 -4.16
N GLU A 38 5.43 -16.25 -3.46
CA GLU A 38 4.96 -17.48 -4.11
C GLU A 38 3.73 -17.18 -4.98
N GLY A 39 3.70 -17.73 -6.18
CA GLY A 39 2.63 -17.51 -7.16
C GLY A 39 2.78 -16.22 -7.99
N TYR A 40 3.80 -15.40 -7.72
CA TYR A 40 4.08 -14.18 -8.48
C TYR A 40 5.30 -14.33 -9.38
N ASN A 41 5.39 -13.48 -10.40
CA ASN A 41 6.53 -13.48 -11.31
C ASN A 41 7.80 -13.06 -10.57
N ALA A 42 8.91 -13.76 -10.79
CA ALA A 42 10.18 -13.52 -10.13
C ALA A 42 11.31 -13.44 -11.15
N ILE A 43 11.86 -12.24 -11.31
CA ILE A 43 12.86 -11.92 -12.33
C ILE A 43 14.21 -11.66 -11.67
N SER A 44 15.26 -12.32 -12.16
CA SER A 44 16.62 -12.07 -11.69
C SER A 44 17.20 -10.81 -12.34
N ILE A 45 18.16 -10.16 -11.68
CA ILE A 45 18.98 -9.09 -12.27
C ILE A 45 20.45 -9.41 -11.99
N HIS A 46 21.27 -9.46 -13.05
CA HIS A 46 22.71 -9.72 -12.97
C HIS A 46 23.49 -8.53 -12.38
N ALA A 47 23.23 -8.23 -11.12
CA ALA A 47 23.76 -7.14 -10.33
C ALA A 47 23.62 -7.48 -8.84
N ASN A 48 24.30 -6.73 -7.98
CA ASN A 48 24.12 -6.81 -6.54
C ASN A 48 23.06 -5.84 -6.04
N HIS A 49 22.70 -5.93 -4.77
CA HIS A 49 21.63 -5.14 -4.16
C HIS A 49 21.86 -3.63 -4.29
N ARG A 50 23.13 -3.19 -4.35
CA ARG A 50 23.48 -1.77 -4.50
C ARG A 50 23.31 -1.27 -5.94
N SER A 51 23.42 -2.14 -6.93
CA SER A 51 23.45 -1.76 -8.35
C SER A 51 22.31 -2.33 -9.19
N MET A 52 21.50 -3.25 -8.68
CA MET A 52 20.40 -3.88 -9.45
C MET A 52 19.29 -2.91 -9.87
N VAL A 53 19.26 -1.71 -9.28
CA VAL A 53 18.35 -0.61 -9.64
C VAL A 53 19.04 0.52 -10.42
N LYS A 54 20.31 0.34 -10.82
CA LYS A 54 21.13 1.36 -11.48
C LYS A 54 21.58 0.86 -12.83
N PHE A 55 20.91 1.34 -13.86
CA PHE A 55 21.22 0.98 -15.25
C PHE A 55 22.11 2.05 -15.86
N GLY A 56 23.20 1.60 -16.50
CA GLY A 56 24.14 2.48 -17.20
C GLY A 56 23.76 2.72 -18.65
N SER A 57 22.92 1.85 -19.23
CA SER A 57 22.49 1.93 -20.63
C SER A 57 21.08 1.37 -20.82
N PRO A 58 20.31 1.87 -21.81
CA PRO A 58 19.08 1.21 -22.28
C PRO A 58 19.30 -0.23 -22.76
N ASP A 59 20.54 -0.60 -23.07
CA ASP A 59 20.88 -1.94 -23.52
C ASP A 59 21.07 -2.96 -22.40
N ASP A 60 21.13 -2.51 -21.14
CA ASP A 60 21.34 -3.36 -19.99
C ASP A 60 20.20 -4.38 -19.84
N ASN A 61 20.55 -5.65 -19.66
CA ASN A 61 19.55 -6.72 -19.51
C ASN A 61 18.61 -6.48 -18.33
N GLY A 62 19.11 -5.95 -17.22
CA GLY A 62 18.28 -5.58 -16.06
C GLY A 62 17.27 -4.48 -16.40
N PHE A 63 17.69 -3.49 -17.20
CA PHE A 63 16.81 -2.40 -17.63
C PHE A 63 15.71 -2.93 -18.56
N LYS A 64 16.08 -3.73 -19.56
CA LYS A 64 15.12 -4.33 -20.52
C LYS A 64 14.08 -5.19 -19.80
N ARG A 65 14.49 -5.97 -18.79
CA ARG A 65 13.59 -6.77 -17.95
C ARG A 65 12.61 -5.90 -17.16
N LEU A 66 13.10 -4.85 -16.50
CA LEU A 66 12.25 -3.92 -15.75
C LEU A 66 11.27 -3.19 -16.68
N LEU A 67 11.77 -2.65 -17.79
CA LEU A 67 10.97 -1.92 -18.77
C LEU A 67 9.88 -2.81 -19.37
N GLY A 68 10.18 -4.09 -19.65
CA GLY A 68 9.20 -5.05 -20.14
C GLY A 68 7.99 -5.20 -19.21
N GLU A 69 8.22 -5.33 -17.90
CA GLU A 69 7.13 -5.42 -16.91
C GLU A 69 6.36 -4.10 -16.80
N LEU A 70 7.03 -2.95 -16.83
CA LEU A 70 6.36 -1.65 -16.79
C LEU A 70 5.49 -1.42 -18.03
N SER A 71 6.01 -1.74 -19.23
CA SER A 71 5.24 -1.65 -20.47
C SER A 71 4.05 -2.62 -20.47
N ARG A 72 4.22 -3.81 -19.91
CA ARG A 72 3.13 -4.78 -19.75
C ARG A 72 2.01 -4.24 -18.86
N TRP A 73 2.35 -3.67 -17.70
CA TRP A 73 1.35 -3.04 -16.82
C TRP A 73 0.69 -1.83 -17.46
N GLU A 74 1.44 -1.04 -18.22
CA GLU A 74 0.89 0.09 -18.97
C GLU A 74 -0.17 -0.38 -19.99
N SER A 75 0.13 -1.41 -20.77
CA SER A 75 -0.82 -1.99 -21.72
C SER A 75 -2.08 -2.51 -21.04
N GLN A 76 -1.93 -3.29 -19.96
CA GLN A 76 -3.09 -3.82 -19.20
C GLN A 76 -3.95 -2.71 -18.61
N SER A 77 -3.33 -1.63 -18.12
CA SER A 77 -4.05 -0.49 -17.55
C SER A 77 -4.84 0.29 -18.62
N ARG A 78 -4.35 0.31 -19.87
CA ARG A 78 -5.02 0.96 -21.01
C ARG A 78 -6.14 0.11 -21.59
N ASP A 79 -5.95 -1.20 -21.64
CA ASP A 79 -6.91 -2.15 -22.20
C ASP A 79 -8.00 -2.55 -21.19
N ALA A 80 -7.83 -2.20 -19.91
CA ALA A 80 -8.87 -2.35 -18.91
C ALA A 80 -10.12 -1.54 -19.33
N PRO A 81 -11.27 -2.19 -19.61
CA PRO A 81 -12.47 -1.46 -19.99
C PRO A 81 -12.86 -0.51 -18.85
N THR A 82 -13.02 0.76 -19.19
CA THR A 82 -13.58 1.78 -18.30
C THR A 82 -15.03 1.42 -17.95
N GLY A 83 -15.19 0.69 -16.84
CA GLY A 83 -16.42 0.60 -16.06
C GLY A 83 -17.32 -0.60 -16.35
N GLN A 84 -17.31 -1.57 -15.43
CA GLN A 84 -18.51 -2.07 -14.73
C GLN A 84 -18.11 -3.09 -13.65
N SER A 85 -17.92 -2.61 -12.42
CA SER A 85 -18.45 -3.35 -11.26
C SER A 85 -19.67 -2.60 -10.74
N THR A 86 -20.70 -2.59 -11.57
CA THR A 86 -22.09 -2.60 -11.11
C THR A 86 -22.70 -3.93 -11.57
N ARG A 87 -22.43 -4.98 -10.80
CA ARG A 87 -23.47 -5.96 -10.54
C ARG A 87 -23.78 -5.92 -9.06
N SER A 88 -24.41 -4.81 -8.68
CA SER A 88 -25.30 -4.72 -7.54
C SER A 88 -26.36 -5.81 -7.72
N VAL A 89 -26.09 -7.00 -7.17
CA VAL A 89 -27.20 -7.85 -6.72
C VAL A 89 -27.65 -7.19 -5.43
N GLU A 90 -28.69 -6.39 -5.57
CA GLU A 90 -29.43 -5.80 -4.48
C GLU A 90 -29.93 -6.91 -3.55
N THR A 91 -29.22 -7.12 -2.45
CA THR A 91 -29.85 -7.57 -1.21
C THR A 91 -29.77 -6.39 -0.28
N GLN A 92 -30.89 -5.69 -0.16
CA GLN A 92 -31.16 -4.64 0.82
C GLN A 92 -30.80 -5.17 2.22
N ILE A 93 -29.62 -4.80 2.74
CA ILE A 93 -29.31 -4.93 4.16
C ILE A 93 -28.87 -3.54 4.64
N GLU A 94 -29.62 -3.08 5.63
CA GLU A 94 -29.74 -1.73 6.14
C GLU A 94 -28.41 -0.99 6.41
N ARG A 95 -28.34 0.26 5.94
CA ARG A 95 -27.37 1.28 6.38
C ARG A 95 -27.41 1.42 7.91
N PRO A 96 -26.25 1.65 8.54
CA PRO A 96 -26.14 2.72 9.51
C PRO A 96 -25.33 3.87 8.91
N ALA A 97 -25.91 5.06 9.05
CA ALA A 97 -25.28 6.34 8.81
C ALA A 97 -24.00 6.46 9.66
N ASN A 98 -22.95 7.05 9.08
CA ASN A 98 -22.09 8.08 9.68
C ASN A 98 -20.75 8.13 8.93
N HIS A 99 -20.78 8.69 7.72
CA HIS A 99 -19.58 9.23 7.08
C HIS A 99 -19.74 10.76 7.08
N PHE A 100 -19.06 11.42 8.01
CA PHE A 100 -19.03 12.87 8.11
C PHE A 100 -17.59 13.32 7.83
N ASN A 101 -17.37 13.90 6.64
CA ASN A 101 -16.13 14.60 6.35
C ASN A 101 -16.32 16.06 6.76
N HIS A 102 -15.73 16.49 7.87
CA HIS A 102 -15.63 17.91 8.18
C HIS A 102 -14.17 18.31 8.34
N SER A 103 -13.71 19.18 7.43
CA SER A 103 -12.48 19.94 7.56
C SER A 103 -12.88 21.36 7.94
N GLY A 104 -12.74 21.72 9.22
CA GLY A 104 -13.03 23.07 9.72
C GLY A 104 -13.01 23.16 11.25
N SER A 105 -12.72 24.35 11.77
CA SER A 105 -12.87 24.64 13.20
C SER A 105 -14.35 24.74 13.55
N GLY A 106 -14.80 23.90 14.47
CA GLY A 106 -16.15 23.98 15.05
C GLY A 106 -16.17 23.42 16.47
N ASP A 107 -16.86 24.12 17.36
CA ASP A 107 -17.18 23.63 18.70
C ASP A 107 -18.23 22.51 18.57
N GLN A 108 -17.86 21.29 18.98
CA GLN A 108 -18.77 20.14 18.95
C GLN A 108 -19.53 20.02 20.27
N PHE A 109 -20.86 20.12 20.21
CA PHE A 109 -21.75 19.82 21.32
C PHE A 109 -22.19 18.36 21.25
N ASN A 110 -21.64 17.50 22.10
CA ASN A 110 -22.09 16.11 22.17
C ASN A 110 -23.00 15.88 23.39
N SER A 111 -24.30 15.70 23.14
CA SER A 111 -25.32 15.07 24.01
C SER A 111 -25.56 15.63 25.43
N THR A 112 -26.83 15.66 25.84
CA THR A 112 -27.26 16.09 27.19
C THR A 112 -26.83 15.06 28.24
N GLY A 113 -25.76 15.36 28.99
CA GLY A 113 -25.43 14.65 30.24
C GLY A 113 -24.01 14.06 30.36
N GLY A 114 -23.09 14.30 29.43
CA GLY A 114 -21.70 13.85 29.51
C GLY A 114 -20.68 14.93 29.88
N THR A 115 -19.54 14.54 30.46
CA THR A 115 -18.39 15.45 30.67
C THR A 115 -17.79 15.86 29.33
N GLN A 116 -17.75 17.17 29.08
CA GLN A 116 -17.23 17.75 27.83
C GLN A 116 -15.72 17.95 27.94
N ASN A 117 -14.98 17.45 26.95
CA ASN A 117 -13.54 17.71 26.84
C ASN A 117 -13.28 18.61 25.63
N ILE A 118 -12.91 19.86 25.87
CA ILE A 118 -12.73 20.88 24.84
C ILE A 118 -11.26 20.87 24.42
N SER A 119 -10.98 20.24 23.28
CA SER A 119 -9.65 20.27 22.67
C SER A 119 -9.53 21.49 21.77
N LYS A 120 -8.96 22.60 22.25
CA LYS A 120 -8.63 23.75 21.39
C LYS A 120 -7.29 23.48 20.69
N GLY A 121 -7.31 22.85 19.52
CA GLY A 121 -6.09 22.65 18.72
C GLY A 121 -6.35 21.97 17.38
N SER A 122 -5.52 22.27 16.37
CA SER A 122 -5.56 21.59 15.06
C SER A 122 -4.84 20.25 15.16
N GLY A 123 -5.59 19.17 15.32
CA GLY A 123 -5.06 17.81 15.41
C GLY A 123 -6.08 16.79 14.93
N SER A 124 -5.59 15.68 14.38
CA SER A 124 -6.42 14.53 14.02
C SER A 124 -6.90 13.82 15.28
N GLN A 125 -8.20 13.70 15.47
CA GLN A 125 -8.77 12.89 16.56
C GLN A 125 -8.89 11.44 16.10
N PHE A 126 -8.42 10.52 16.95
CA PHE A 126 -8.63 9.09 16.80
C PHE A 126 -9.67 8.67 17.85
N THR A 127 -10.85 8.21 17.41
CA THR A 127 -11.87 7.70 18.33
C THR A 127 -11.55 6.25 18.71
N GLY A 128 -11.75 5.90 19.98
CA GLY A 128 -11.63 4.51 20.47
C GLY A 128 -10.24 4.07 20.94
N THR A 129 -9.27 4.97 21.07
CA THR A 129 -7.96 4.63 21.66
C THR A 129 -7.93 4.95 23.16
N THR A 130 -7.77 3.93 23.99
CA THR A 130 -7.44 4.11 25.41
C THR A 130 -5.92 4.19 25.52
N PHE A 131 -5.36 5.39 25.70
CA PHE A 131 -3.95 5.52 26.07
C PHE A 131 -3.80 5.09 27.53
N THR A 132 -3.01 4.04 27.76
CA THR A 132 -2.72 3.58 29.12
C THR A 132 -1.31 4.05 29.48
N GLY A 133 -1.23 5.05 30.35
CA GLY A 133 0.02 5.66 30.80
C GLY A 133 -0.21 7.07 31.33
N SER A 134 0.62 7.50 32.28
CA SER A 134 0.58 8.87 32.81
C SER A 134 1.10 9.84 31.75
N VAL A 135 0.25 10.76 31.29
CA VAL A 135 0.63 11.81 30.34
C VAL A 135 1.01 13.05 31.17
N GLN A 136 2.28 13.45 31.12
CA GLN A 136 2.73 14.71 31.73
C GLN A 136 2.75 15.82 30.68
N PHE A 137 2.19 16.97 31.02
CA PHE A 137 2.35 18.21 30.27
C PHE A 137 3.38 19.07 31.02
N SER A 138 4.45 19.45 30.33
CA SER A 138 5.44 20.44 30.79
C SER A 138 5.00 21.85 30.43
#